data_AF-A0A4R2SS57-F1
#
_entry.id   AF-A0A4R2SS57-F1
#
_cell.length_a   1.000
_cell.length_b   1.000
_cell.length_c   1.000
_cell.angle_alpha   90.00
_cell.angle_beta   90.00
_cell.angle_gamma   90.00
#
_symmetry.space_group_name_H-M   'P 1'
#
loop_
_entity.id
_entity.type
_entity.pdbx_description
1 polymer ?
#
loop_
_entity_poly.entity_id
_entity_poly.type
_entity_poly.pdbx_seq_one_letter_code
_entity_poly.pdbx_strand_id
1 'polypeptide(L)'
;MNKEIADYLFISRGFEKELYEYDIQSGLQVTEISKGYYRISCAEFRYSPPTVSNLIINVYQWGSSQGKVITKFYYAPAAKEVTFYLNENRINADDVRLVVRFTDKTGENFKGYYETKQFKQRTSELLEKIKQ
;
A
#
# COMPACT_ATOMS: atom_id res chain seq x y z
N MET A 1 -19.75 18.40 35.36
CA MET A 1 -19.12 17.73 34.19
C MET A 1 -19.97 18.08 32.99
N ASN A 2 -19.44 18.87 32.04
CA ASN A 2 -20.21 19.39 30.91
C ASN A 2 -20.71 18.23 30.04
N LYS A 3 -22.03 18.10 29.92
CA LYS A 3 -22.69 17.09 29.06
C LYS A 3 -22.12 17.10 27.64
N GLU A 4 -21.80 18.28 27.13
CA GLU A 4 -21.22 18.48 25.79
C GLU A 4 -19.83 17.84 25.61
N ILE A 5 -19.01 17.77 26.66
CA ILE A 5 -17.68 17.13 26.59
C ILE A 5 -17.83 15.60 26.59
N ALA A 6 -18.80 15.07 27.34
CA ALA A 6 -19.09 13.65 27.36
C ALA A 6 -19.67 13.17 26.02
N ASP A 7 -20.55 13.97 25.41
CA ASP A 7 -21.11 13.68 24.09
C ASP A 7 -20.05 13.75 22.99
N TYR A 8 -19.13 14.72 23.03
CA TYR A 8 -18.00 14.78 22.10
C TYR A 8 -17.07 13.56 22.21
N LEU A 9 -16.78 13.09 23.42
CA LEU A 9 -15.98 11.87 23.66
C LEU A 9 -16.71 10.58 23.23
N PHE A 10 -18.04 10.55 23.31
CA PHE A 10 -18.85 9.42 22.86
C PHE A 10 -18.94 9.38 21.33
N ILE A 11 -19.16 10.52 20.70
CA ILE A 11 -19.24 10.68 19.24
C ILE A 11 -17.88 10.41 18.58
N SER A 12 -16.78 10.95 19.11
CA SER A 12 -15.43 10.69 18.58
C SER A 12 -15.04 9.22 18.63
N ARG A 13 -15.40 8.49 19.69
CA ARG A 13 -15.21 7.03 19.77
C ARG A 13 -16.07 6.26 18.77
N GLY A 14 -17.29 6.74 18.48
CA GLY A 14 -18.17 6.19 17.44
C GLY A 14 -17.60 6.39 16.04
N PHE A 15 -17.14 7.60 15.72
CA PHE A 15 -16.50 7.93 14.44
C PHE A 15 -15.20 7.18 14.23
N GLU A 16 -14.35 7.06 15.26
CA GLU A 16 -13.16 6.22 15.18
C GLU A 16 -13.56 4.78 14.85
N LYS A 17 -14.55 4.22 15.53
CA LYS A 17 -15.01 2.84 15.30
C LYS A 17 -15.60 2.61 13.91
N GLU A 18 -16.36 3.56 13.37
CA GLU A 18 -16.91 3.50 12.01
C GLU A 18 -15.82 3.68 10.93
N LEU A 19 -14.84 4.55 11.16
CA LEU A 19 -13.64 4.65 10.32
C LEU A 19 -12.80 3.37 10.40
N TYR A 20 -12.68 2.75 11.58
CA TYR A 20 -12.05 1.44 11.75
C TYR A 20 -12.81 0.37 10.97
N GLU A 21 -14.15 0.33 11.00
CA GLU A 21 -14.93 -0.65 10.24
C GLU A 21 -14.84 -0.44 8.70
N TYR A 22 -14.68 0.81 8.24
CA TYR A 22 -14.41 1.11 6.83
C TYR A 22 -12.96 0.77 6.40
N ASP A 23 -11.98 1.01 7.28
CA ASP A 23 -10.57 0.62 7.10
C ASP A 23 -10.38 -0.91 7.19
N ILE A 24 -11.23 -1.63 7.94
CA ILE A 24 -11.21 -3.11 8.02
C ILE A 24 -11.72 -3.76 6.71
N GLN A 25 -12.60 -3.08 5.95
CA GLN A 25 -12.94 -3.51 4.58
C GLN A 25 -11.83 -3.16 3.56
N SER A 26 -10.92 -2.27 3.94
CA SER A 26 -9.83 -1.77 3.12
C SER A 26 -8.53 -2.48 3.52
N GLY A 27 -8.27 -3.65 2.94
CA GLY A 27 -6.99 -4.37 3.13
C GLY A 27 -5.75 -3.54 2.78
N LEU A 28 -4.61 -4.18 2.52
CA LEU A 28 -3.41 -3.42 2.16
C LEU A 28 -3.60 -2.67 0.84
N GLN A 29 -3.52 -1.33 0.89
CA GLN A 29 -3.66 -0.46 -0.28
C GLN A 29 -2.31 0.09 -0.72
N VAL A 30 -2.16 0.31 -2.02
CA VAL A 30 -0.95 0.88 -2.63
C VAL A 30 -1.37 2.00 -3.57
N THR A 31 -0.84 3.20 -3.34
CA THR A 31 -1.19 4.42 -4.09
C THR A 31 0.07 5.12 -4.56
N GLU A 32 0.07 5.58 -5.81
CA GLU A 32 1.11 6.48 -6.30
C GLU A 32 0.79 7.92 -5.85
N ILE A 33 1.70 8.53 -5.09
CA ILE A 33 1.58 9.93 -4.65
C ILE A 33 2.10 10.86 -5.76
N SER A 34 3.24 10.50 -6.33
CA SER A 34 3.87 11.19 -7.46
C SER A 34 4.76 10.19 -8.21
N LYS A 35 5.31 10.59 -9.37
CA LYS A 35 6.04 9.67 -10.26
C LYS A 35 7.13 8.89 -9.50
N GLY A 36 6.94 7.58 -9.38
CA GLY A 36 7.91 6.69 -8.71
C GLY A 36 7.93 6.79 -7.18
N TYR A 37 6.99 7.51 -6.58
CA TYR A 37 6.79 7.67 -5.15
C TYR A 37 5.44 7.10 -4.71
N TYR A 38 5.49 6.13 -3.81
CA TYR A 38 4.32 5.34 -3.45
C TYR A 38 4.05 5.38 -1.94
N ARG A 39 2.77 5.22 -1.62
CA ARG A 39 2.23 5.05 -0.27
C ARG A 39 1.60 3.68 -0.16
N ILE A 40 1.80 3.06 0.99
CA ILE A 40 1.11 1.86 1.42
C ILE A 40 0.38 2.17 2.72
N SER A 41 -0.92 1.87 2.77
CA SER A 41 -1.73 1.97 3.98
C SER A 41 -2.31 0.61 4.33
N CYS A 42 -2.39 0.33 5.64
CA CYS A 42 -3.01 -0.87 6.19
C CYS A 42 -3.39 -0.59 7.64
N ALA A 43 -4.63 -0.88 8.03
CA ALA A 43 -5.11 -0.68 9.41
C ALA A 43 -4.22 -1.37 10.44
N GLU A 44 -3.72 -2.56 10.10
CA GLU A 44 -2.90 -3.41 10.96
C GLU A 44 -1.50 -2.86 11.26
N PHE A 45 -1.02 -1.86 10.51
CA PHE A 45 0.24 -1.20 10.84
C PHE A 45 0.23 -0.58 12.25
N ARG A 46 -0.95 -0.24 12.78
CA ARG A 46 -1.10 0.25 14.17
C ARG A 46 -0.67 -0.80 15.20
N TYR A 47 -0.98 -2.07 14.96
CA TYR A 47 -0.79 -3.14 15.93
C TYR A 47 0.46 -3.99 15.62
N SER A 48 0.94 -3.90 14.39
CA SER A 48 2.05 -4.66 13.83
C SER A 48 2.88 -3.74 12.93
N PRO A 49 3.89 -3.03 13.47
CA PRO A 49 4.69 -2.10 12.69
C PRO A 49 5.37 -2.79 11.48
N PRO A 50 5.35 -2.15 10.30
CA PRO A 50 5.97 -2.71 9.11
C PRO A 50 7.50 -2.59 9.16
N THR A 51 8.15 -3.66 8.73
CA THR A 51 9.59 -3.87 8.68
C THR A 51 9.93 -4.72 7.46
N VAL A 52 11.20 -4.80 7.07
CA VAL A 52 11.61 -5.59 5.90
C VAL A 52 11.32 -7.10 6.04
N SER A 53 11.09 -7.60 7.26
CA SER A 53 10.78 -9.02 7.49
C SER A 53 9.29 -9.34 7.34
N ASN A 54 8.40 -8.37 7.56
CA ASN A 54 6.96 -8.57 7.55
C ASN A 54 6.22 -7.72 6.51
N LEU A 55 6.89 -6.80 5.81
CA LEU A 55 6.37 -6.07 4.65
C LEU A 55 7.29 -6.31 3.45
N ILE A 56 6.80 -7.07 2.48
CA ILE A 56 7.49 -7.40 1.24
C ILE A 56 6.85 -6.67 0.08
N ILE A 57 7.62 -5.84 -0.61
CA ILE A 57 7.17 -5.05 -1.77
C ILE A 57 8.00 -5.48 -2.97
N ASN A 58 7.38 -6.20 -3.91
CA ASN A 58 7.99 -6.60 -5.17
C ASN A 58 7.59 -5.65 -6.29
N VAL A 59 8.55 -5.26 -7.10
CA VAL A 59 8.38 -4.40 -8.27
C VAL A 59 8.76 -5.17 -9.51
N TYR A 60 7.84 -5.23 -10.46
CA TYR A 60 8.05 -5.87 -11.76
C TYR A 60 7.96 -4.80 -12.83
N GLN A 61 9.01 -4.67 -13.63
CA GLN A 61 8.96 -3.86 -14.84
C GLN A 61 8.22 -4.64 -15.94
N TRP A 62 7.48 -3.93 -16.79
CA TRP A 62 6.77 -4.56 -17.90
C TRP A 62 7.72 -5.37 -18.80
N GLY A 63 7.33 -6.60 -19.14
CA GLY A 63 8.16 -7.54 -19.90
C GLY A 63 9.27 -8.24 -19.10
N SER A 64 9.53 -7.85 -17.85
CA SER A 64 10.50 -8.54 -16.99
C SER A 64 9.83 -9.64 -16.17
N SER A 65 10.38 -10.84 -16.21
CA SER A 65 10.01 -11.94 -15.30
C SER A 65 10.68 -11.81 -13.92
N GLN A 66 11.75 -11.02 -13.83
CA GLN A 66 12.48 -10.80 -12.57
C GLN A 66 11.92 -9.58 -11.85
N GLY A 67 11.44 -9.80 -10.62
CA GLY A 67 11.03 -8.74 -9.70
C GLY A 67 12.20 -8.21 -8.87
N LYS A 68 12.16 -6.93 -8.54
CA LYS A 68 13.07 -6.29 -7.57
C LYS A 68 12.33 -6.06 -6.26
N VAL A 69 13.01 -6.29 -5.14
CA VAL A 69 12.43 -6.06 -3.80
C VAL A 69 12.81 -4.66 -3.31
N ILE A 70 11.83 -3.90 -2.82
CA ILE A 70 12.08 -2.65 -2.10
C ILE A 70 12.62 -2.98 -0.72
N THR A 71 13.77 -2.43 -0.39
CA THR A 71 14.44 -2.61 0.91
C THR A 71 14.56 -1.31 1.69
N LYS A 72 14.42 -0.16 1.00
CA LYS A 72 14.37 1.17 1.61
C LYS A 72 12.96 1.72 1.51
N PHE A 73 12.31 1.84 2.67
CA PHE A 73 11.02 2.47 2.85
C PHE A 73 10.97 3.14 4.22
N TYR A 74 10.03 4.06 4.40
CA TYR A 74 9.88 4.85 5.60
C TYR A 74 8.50 4.62 6.18
N TYR A 75 8.45 4.18 7.43
CA TYR A 75 7.20 4.05 8.18
C TYR A 75 6.94 5.32 8.98
N ALA A 76 5.74 5.88 8.84
CA ALA A 76 5.26 7.02 9.61
C ALA A 76 4.19 6.55 10.62
N PRO A 77 4.56 6.28 11.89
CA PRO A 77 3.64 5.67 12.86
C PRO A 77 2.36 6.47 13.11
N ALA A 78 2.46 7.80 13.14
CA ALA A 78 1.32 8.69 13.35
C ALA A 78 0.29 8.62 12.21
N ALA A 79 0.76 8.46 10.97
CA ALA A 79 -0.09 8.35 9.79
C ALA A 79 -0.52 6.90 9.49
N LYS A 80 0.14 5.90 10.10
CA LYS A 80 -0.03 4.47 9.79
C LYS A 80 0.23 4.17 8.31
N GLU A 81 1.25 4.83 7.75
CA GLU A 81 1.59 4.76 6.34
C GLU A 81 3.05 4.35 6.18
N VAL A 82 3.32 3.58 5.11
CA VAL A 82 4.66 3.35 4.60
C VAL A 82 4.82 4.08 3.28
N THR A 83 5.93 4.78 3.12
CA THR A 83 6.26 5.42 1.85
C THR A 83 7.60 4.93 1.33
N PHE A 84 7.75 4.89 0.00
CA PHE A 84 9.00 4.48 -0.63
C PHE A 84 9.14 5.08 -2.03
N TYR A 85 10.39 5.27 -2.45
CA TYR A 85 10.73 5.71 -3.79
C TYR A 85 11.45 4.62 -4.57
N LEU A 86 11.10 4.46 -5.84
CA LEU A 86 11.77 3.50 -6.73
C LEU A 86 13.25 3.83 -6.93
N ASN A 87 13.58 5.10 -7.11
CA ASN A 87 14.96 5.55 -7.37
C ASN A 87 15.91 5.27 -6.19
N GLU A 88 15.46 5.44 -4.95
CA GLU A 88 16.23 5.12 -3.74
C GLU A 88 16.55 3.62 -3.64
N ASN A 89 15.72 2.79 -4.27
CA ASN A 89 15.87 1.35 -4.40
C ASN A 89 16.54 0.94 -5.72
N ARG A 90 17.14 1.89 -6.46
CA ARG A 90 17.83 1.67 -7.75
C ARG A 90 16.92 1.06 -8.83
N ILE A 91 15.65 1.44 -8.81
CA ILE A 91 14.66 1.09 -9.82
C ILE A 91 14.34 2.37 -10.58
N ASN A 92 14.65 2.39 -11.88
CA ASN A 92 14.40 3.52 -12.76
C ASN A 92 13.54 3.05 -13.93
N ALA A 93 12.23 2.92 -13.66
CA ALA A 93 11.21 2.46 -14.59
C ALA A 93 9.89 3.16 -14.28
N ASP A 94 9.09 3.42 -15.31
CA ASP A 94 7.77 4.06 -15.22
C ASP A 94 6.61 3.10 -15.57
N ASP A 95 6.92 1.96 -16.17
CA ASP A 95 6.03 0.86 -16.49
C ASP A 95 6.17 -0.27 -15.47
N VAL A 96 5.70 -0.03 -14.24
CA VAL A 96 5.86 -0.98 -13.14
C VAL A 96 4.53 -1.53 -12.61
N ARG A 97 4.60 -2.77 -12.15
CA ARG A 97 3.61 -3.43 -11.30
C ARG A 97 4.20 -3.65 -9.91
N LEU A 98 3.45 -3.27 -8.89
CA LEU A 98 3.77 -3.48 -7.49
C LEU A 98 2.92 -4.63 -6.94
N VAL A 99 3.57 -5.55 -6.25
CA VAL A 99 2.93 -6.64 -5.50
C VAL A 99 3.42 -6.56 -4.07
N VAL A 100 2.53 -6.16 -3.17
CA VAL A 100 2.85 -5.94 -1.76
C VAL A 100 2.18 -7.01 -0.92
N ARG A 101 2.93 -7.54 0.04
CA ARG A 101 2.44 -8.45 1.07
C ARG A 101 2.88 -7.94 2.43
N PHE A 102 1.94 -7.90 3.36
CA PHE A 102 2.20 -7.64 4.76
C PHE A 102 1.70 -8.81 5.61
N THR A 103 2.50 -9.22 6.59
CA THR A 103 2.10 -10.24 7.57
C THR A 103 2.05 -9.58 8.93
N ASP A 104 0.91 -9.63 9.59
CA ASP A 104 0.77 -9.05 10.92
C ASP A 104 1.41 -9.95 12.00
N LYS A 105 1.36 -9.52 13.26
CA LYS A 105 1.86 -10.30 14.40
C LYS A 105 1.07 -11.59 14.68
N THR A 106 -0.16 -11.71 14.17
CA THR A 106 -1.01 -12.89 14.35
C THR A 106 -0.77 -13.94 13.25
N GLY A 107 -0.04 -13.56 12.19
CA GLY A 107 0.25 -14.39 11.02
C GLY A 107 -0.75 -14.19 9.87
N GLU A 108 -1.69 -13.26 10.00
CA GLU A 108 -2.61 -12.88 8.94
C GLU A 108 -1.87 -12.15 7.82
N ASN A 109 -2.24 -12.45 6.57
CA ASN A 109 -1.56 -11.94 5.39
C ASN A 109 -2.45 -10.98 4.61
N PHE A 110 -1.98 -9.74 4.47
CA PHE A 110 -2.61 -8.69 3.69
C PHE A 110 -1.85 -8.53 2.37
N LYS A 111 -2.59 -8.34 1.27
CA LYS A 111 -2.02 -8.20 -0.08
C LYS A 111 -2.54 -6.94 -0.73
N GLY A 112 -1.66 -6.23 -1.42
CA GLY A 112 -2.00 -5.07 -2.22
C GLY A 112 -1.30 -5.10 -3.57
N TYR A 113 -1.96 -4.51 -4.55
CA TYR A 113 -1.49 -4.51 -5.94
C TYR A 113 -1.66 -3.12 -6.53
N TYR A 114 -0.68 -2.72 -7.33
CA TYR A 114 -0.76 -1.49 -8.11
C TYR A 114 -0.06 -1.68 -9.45
N GLU A 115 -0.57 -1.04 -10.49
CA GLU A 115 0.02 -1.03 -11.83
C GLU A 115 -0.02 0.40 -12.35
N THR A 116 1.11 0.88 -12.87
CA THR A 116 1.14 2.21 -13.49
C THR A 116 0.28 2.25 -14.75
N LYS A 117 -0.11 3.45 -15.15
CA LYS A 117 -0.87 3.67 -16.39
C LYS A 117 -0.12 3.09 -17.60
N GLN A 118 1.20 3.28 -17.65
CA GLN A 118 2.08 2.76 -18.70
C GLN A 118 2.10 1.23 -18.73
N PHE A 119 2.18 0.57 -17.56
CA PHE A 119 2.13 -0.89 -17.48
C PHE A 119 0.81 -1.45 -18.04
N LYS A 120 -0.32 -0.83 -17.65
CA LYS A 120 -1.66 -1.22 -18.14
C LYS A 120 -1.79 -1.01 -19.64
N GLN A 121 -1.38 0.16 -20.14
CA GLN A 121 -1.44 0.48 -21.55
C GLN A 121 -0.66 -0.53 -22.40
N ARG A 122 0.60 -0.80 -22.08
CA ARG A 122 1.42 -1.77 -22.82
C ARG A 122 0.84 -3.18 -22.79
N THR A 123 0.26 -3.57 -21.66
CA THR A 123 -0.41 -4.87 -21.52
C THR A 123 -1.65 -4.96 -22.41
N SER A 124 -2.48 -3.91 -22.44
CA SER A 124 -3.66 -3.85 -23.32
C SER A 124 -3.27 -3.88 -24.80
N GLU A 125 -2.28 -3.08 -25.22
CA GLU A 125 -1.80 -3.04 -26.61
C GLU A 125 -1.28 -4.41 -27.09
N LEU A 126 -0.59 -5.14 -26.22
CA LEU A 126 -0.12 -6.51 -26.54
C LEU A 126 -1.29 -7.48 -26.68
N LEU A 127 -2.28 -7.41 -25.78
CA LEU A 127 -3.46 -8.28 -25.83
C LEU A 127 -4.30 -8.03 -27.09
N GLU A 128 -4.40 -6.79 -27.56
CA GLU A 128 -5.07 -6.46 -28.82
C GLU A 128 -4.34 -7.05 -30.03
N LYS A 129 -2.99 -6.97 -30.06
CA LYS A 129 -2.18 -7.56 -31.14
C LYS A 129 -2.28 -9.08 -31.22
N ILE A 130 -2.42 -9.76 -30.08
CA ILE A 130 -2.54 -11.22 -30.03
C ILE A 130 -3.92 -11.71 -30.49
N LYS A 131 -4.94 -10.84 -30.41
CA LYS A 131 -6.31 -11.16 -30.86
C LYS A 131 -6.54 -10.97 -32.36
N GLN A 132 -5.61 -10.30 -33.05
CA GLN A 132 -5.60 -10.13 -34.51
C GLN A 132 -4.86 -11.30 -35.17
#